data_AF-Q5WHY7-F1
#
_entry.id   AF-Q5WHY7-F1
#
_cell.length_a   1.000
_cell.length_b   1.000
_cell.length_c   1.000
_cell.angle_alpha   90.00
_cell.angle_beta   90.00
_cell.angle_gamma   90.00
#
_symmetry.space_group_name_H-M   'P 1'
#
loop_
_entity.id
_entity.type
_entity.pdbx_description
1 polymer ?
#
loop_
_entity_poly.entity_id
_entity_poly.type
_entity_poly.pdbx_seq_one_letter_code
_entity_poly.pdbx_strand_id
1 'polypeptide(L)'
;MKTIHVTRKLLSKYKTIEEALLDANDGDTIKIDPGTYQESVTIAKSVHLVGLGEPETVIIQAPMEIINKASVSIKNISFAECEKGLTVKNGYAQLTHCQFTRLKKWGIHVLEDGHLDLTDATIRHSGIGLFVVGRARAEYCALYSQRGSQVCVSGNGRFVMKHSHIYQGKSAAIYFDQNSRSFVENCQIYGHHSENMQLKSMGNSEVALKDCLIYEGSSGGALVLGESKLTLNSCTLTNNVPKQVVVLGGETIIQNSLFEAGQIGVDINDNGTAQLEATILTSHEDDHIRVGDGALYVYRSTIKFGQKSGVVLTKNAYAHVESSDLFGHMMPQLAVSEQARISLKHSAIFYGKHYGFWLTEQASADVGHCRFYENELNQLVIADKSEADLEDIQVFDGAQSGLYIHDHSHANVVNSTFYHHNDLYPQIYVSSHSTITMKESKLYDSYESGIRFDMEASGLLEHCQFSGHYEAQIDIQHSAPTIRECVIENGGTCAIRLLHAGGFIENCTFTGHEHNIAIGGECDTDIIGQEADALRQYAEALSVTEEMEAQLSQAEMRAALEKAQKDAEREERTVEIVGLVEELEEQLGKK
;
A
#
# COMPACT_ATOMS: atom_id res chain seq x y z
N MET A 1 -53.50 4.21 37.47
CA MET A 1 -52.57 3.10 37.26
C MET A 1 -52.85 2.03 38.30
N LYS A 2 -53.44 0.91 37.90
CA LYS A 2 -53.62 -0.28 38.73
C LYS A 2 -52.49 -1.29 38.45
N THR A 3 -52.25 -2.17 39.42
CA THR A 3 -51.40 -3.35 39.24
C THR A 3 -52.29 -4.59 39.10
N ILE A 4 -52.13 -5.33 38.00
CA ILE A 4 -52.77 -6.61 37.76
C ILE A 4 -51.73 -7.72 37.97
N HIS A 5 -52.13 -8.81 38.63
CA HIS A 5 -51.26 -9.96 38.87
C HIS A 5 -51.73 -11.16 38.04
N VAL A 6 -50.85 -11.67 37.19
CA VAL A 6 -51.03 -12.88 36.39
C VAL A 6 -50.30 -14.03 37.07
N THR A 7 -51.02 -15.08 37.43
CA THR A 7 -50.42 -16.26 38.08
C THR A 7 -51.18 -17.52 37.71
N ARG A 8 -50.47 -18.64 37.56
CA ARG A 8 -51.07 -19.94 37.21
C ARG A 8 -51.66 -20.70 38.39
N LYS A 9 -51.74 -20.08 39.58
CA LYS A 9 -52.37 -20.66 40.78
C LYS A 9 -53.87 -20.89 40.57
N LEU A 10 -54.43 -21.91 41.22
CA LEU A 10 -55.78 -22.42 40.94
C LEU A 10 -56.89 -21.35 41.05
N LEU A 11 -56.78 -20.45 42.04
CA LEU A 11 -57.78 -19.44 42.41
C LEU A 11 -57.44 -18.01 41.92
N SER A 12 -56.52 -17.86 40.95
CA SER A 12 -56.17 -16.54 40.43
C SER A 12 -57.25 -15.96 39.52
N LYS A 13 -57.43 -14.63 39.58
CA LYS A 13 -58.36 -13.90 38.72
C LYS A 13 -57.89 -13.84 37.26
N TYR A 14 -56.59 -13.71 37.05
CA TYR A 14 -55.96 -13.67 35.72
C TYR A 14 -54.93 -14.80 35.65
N LYS A 15 -55.18 -15.76 34.76
CA LYS A 15 -54.29 -16.90 34.52
C LYS A 15 -53.42 -16.70 33.28
N THR A 16 -53.87 -15.84 32.36
CA THR A 16 -53.17 -15.49 31.13
C THR A 16 -52.84 -13.99 31.09
N ILE A 17 -51.85 -13.63 30.29
CA ILE A 17 -51.44 -12.26 30.04
C ILE A 17 -52.53 -11.55 29.22
N GLU A 18 -53.16 -12.24 28.27
CA GLU A 18 -54.25 -11.71 27.47
C GLU A 18 -55.47 -11.30 28.31
N GLU A 19 -55.87 -12.11 29.29
CA GLU A 19 -56.93 -11.75 30.25
C GLU A 19 -56.61 -10.47 31.02
N ALA A 20 -55.35 -10.31 31.46
CA ALA A 20 -54.90 -9.11 32.15
C ALA A 20 -54.89 -7.89 31.23
N LEU A 21 -54.47 -8.03 29.97
CA LEU A 21 -54.44 -6.95 28.98
C LEU A 21 -55.84 -6.46 28.58
N LEU A 22 -56.81 -7.38 28.51
CA LEU A 22 -58.21 -7.02 28.25
C LEU A 22 -58.76 -6.09 29.34
N ASP A 23 -58.45 -6.37 30.61
CA ASP A 23 -58.88 -5.57 31.76
C ASP A 23 -58.00 -4.32 31.99
N ALA A 24 -56.73 -4.32 31.59
CA ALA A 24 -55.81 -3.20 31.77
C ALA A 24 -56.26 -1.94 31.00
N ASN A 25 -55.92 -0.77 31.54
CA ASN A 25 -55.97 0.52 30.84
C ASN A 25 -54.54 1.00 30.55
N ASP A 26 -54.42 2.06 29.75
CA ASP A 26 -53.14 2.71 29.52
C ASP A 26 -52.50 3.18 30.85
N GLY A 27 -51.20 2.92 31.00
CA GLY A 27 -50.38 3.18 32.18
C GLY A 27 -50.45 2.08 33.25
N ASP A 28 -51.26 1.05 33.10
CA ASP A 28 -51.35 -0.02 34.09
C ASP A 28 -50.11 -0.94 34.07
N THR A 29 -49.84 -1.58 35.21
CA THR A 29 -48.76 -2.56 35.36
C THR A 29 -49.31 -3.96 35.49
N ILE A 30 -48.78 -4.91 34.73
CA ILE A 30 -49.11 -6.33 34.77
C ILE A 30 -47.89 -7.08 35.28
N LYS A 31 -47.98 -7.59 36.52
CA LYS A 31 -46.96 -8.42 37.15
C LYS A 31 -47.25 -9.89 36.87
N ILE A 32 -46.26 -10.61 36.36
CA ILE A 32 -46.41 -11.98 35.87
C ILE A 32 -45.55 -12.89 36.76
N ASP A 33 -46.19 -13.82 37.48
CA ASP A 33 -45.49 -14.82 38.31
C ASP A 33 -44.66 -15.78 37.44
N PRO A 34 -43.63 -16.45 38.00
CA PRO A 34 -42.93 -17.56 37.35
C PRO A 34 -43.87 -18.59 36.71
N GLY A 35 -43.59 -18.94 35.47
CA GLY A 35 -44.35 -19.91 34.71
C GLY A 35 -44.09 -19.84 33.22
N THR A 36 -44.55 -20.87 32.52
CA THR A 36 -44.55 -20.94 31.06
C THR A 36 -45.92 -20.53 30.52
N TYR A 37 -45.94 -19.59 29.59
CA TYR A 37 -47.14 -18.98 29.00
C TYR A 37 -47.17 -19.30 27.51
N GLN A 38 -48.09 -20.18 27.11
CA GLN A 38 -48.27 -20.63 25.73
C GLN A 38 -49.46 -19.90 25.08
N GLU A 39 -49.38 -18.58 25.04
CA GLU A 39 -50.42 -17.69 24.51
C GLU A 39 -49.80 -16.67 23.55
N SER A 40 -50.47 -16.40 22.42
CA SER A 40 -50.06 -15.33 21.51
C SER A 40 -50.67 -14.03 22.01
N VAL A 41 -49.87 -12.98 22.15
CA VAL A 41 -50.30 -11.75 22.82
C VAL A 41 -50.20 -10.56 21.88
N THR A 42 -51.32 -9.88 21.63
CA THR A 42 -51.34 -8.61 20.89
C THR A 42 -51.64 -7.45 21.83
N ILE A 43 -50.70 -6.51 21.94
CA ILE A 43 -50.76 -5.38 22.86
C ILE A 43 -51.05 -4.11 22.06
N ALA A 44 -52.27 -3.60 22.24
CA ALA A 44 -52.73 -2.34 21.63
C ALA A 44 -52.86 -1.18 22.65
N LYS A 45 -52.54 -1.42 23.93
CA LYS A 45 -52.60 -0.47 25.04
C LYS A 45 -51.21 -0.20 25.59
N SER A 46 -50.95 1.01 26.06
CA SER A 46 -49.66 1.38 26.64
C SER A 46 -49.55 0.86 28.07
N VAL A 47 -48.76 -0.17 28.33
CA VAL A 47 -48.73 -0.86 29.64
C VAL A 47 -47.31 -1.25 30.06
N HIS A 48 -47.15 -1.61 31.33
CA HIS A 48 -45.90 -2.14 31.88
C HIS A 48 -46.02 -3.63 32.19
N LEU A 49 -45.28 -4.49 31.49
CA LEU A 49 -45.18 -5.92 31.77
C LEU A 49 -43.93 -6.20 32.61
N VAL A 50 -44.11 -6.83 33.77
CA VAL A 50 -43.00 -7.13 34.70
C VAL A 50 -43.04 -8.60 35.09
N GLY A 51 -42.08 -9.38 34.62
CA GLY A 51 -41.86 -10.75 35.10
C GLY A 51 -41.29 -10.74 36.52
N LEU A 52 -41.88 -11.55 37.40
CA LEU A 52 -41.44 -11.73 38.78
C LEU A 52 -40.52 -12.95 38.86
N GLY A 53 -39.50 -12.85 39.71
CA GLY A 53 -38.50 -13.91 39.90
C GLY A 53 -37.25 -13.70 39.03
N GLU A 54 -36.53 -14.78 38.77
CA GLU A 54 -35.30 -14.73 37.97
C GLU A 54 -35.59 -14.61 36.46
N PRO A 55 -34.67 -14.07 35.64
CA PRO A 55 -34.88 -13.77 34.22
C PRO A 55 -35.42 -14.93 33.36
N GLU A 56 -35.12 -16.18 33.73
CA GLU A 56 -35.53 -17.38 32.99
C GLU A 56 -36.79 -18.06 33.54
N THR A 57 -37.47 -17.44 34.51
CA THR A 57 -38.61 -18.07 35.20
C THR A 57 -39.98 -17.68 34.64
N VAL A 58 -40.07 -16.52 33.96
CA VAL A 58 -41.28 -16.08 33.24
C VAL A 58 -41.04 -16.26 31.75
N ILE A 59 -41.57 -17.36 31.19
CA ILE A 59 -41.27 -17.79 29.82
C ILE A 59 -42.50 -17.65 28.94
N ILE A 60 -42.41 -16.87 27.87
CA ILE A 60 -43.40 -16.77 26.80
C ILE A 60 -42.99 -17.73 25.67
N GLN A 61 -43.85 -18.70 25.37
CA GLN A 61 -43.65 -19.74 24.33
C GLN A 61 -44.53 -19.51 23.09
N ALA A 62 -44.93 -18.28 22.83
CA ALA A 62 -45.69 -17.89 21.64
C ALA A 62 -45.37 -16.43 21.26
N PRO A 63 -45.72 -16.00 20.03
CA PRO A 63 -45.41 -14.64 19.57
C PRO A 63 -46.11 -13.55 20.39
N MET A 64 -45.42 -12.41 20.54
CA MET A 64 -45.98 -11.18 21.10
C MET A 64 -45.88 -10.05 20.06
N GLU A 65 -46.95 -9.29 19.90
CA GLU A 65 -47.03 -8.16 18.97
C GLU A 65 -47.44 -6.87 19.69
N ILE A 66 -46.76 -5.77 19.39
CA ILE A 66 -47.12 -4.43 19.86
C ILE A 66 -47.65 -3.62 18.67
N ILE A 67 -48.84 -3.04 18.81
CA ILE A 67 -49.55 -2.34 17.74
C ILE A 67 -50.16 -1.00 18.18
N ASN A 68 -50.79 -0.29 17.25
CA ASN A 68 -51.65 0.88 17.49
C ASN A 68 -50.98 2.01 18.30
N LYS A 69 -49.70 2.25 18.05
CA LYS A 69 -48.87 3.26 18.73
C LYS A 69 -48.75 3.04 20.25
N ALA A 70 -49.05 1.83 20.73
CA ALA A 70 -48.90 1.48 22.13
C ALA A 70 -47.44 1.63 22.56
N SER A 71 -47.24 2.18 23.75
CA SER A 71 -45.94 2.26 24.42
C SER A 71 -45.88 1.22 25.53
N VAL A 72 -45.07 0.17 25.33
CA VAL A 72 -45.03 -0.99 26.21
C VAL A 72 -43.64 -1.14 26.79
N SER A 73 -43.54 -1.15 28.13
CA SER A 73 -42.29 -1.55 28.79
C SER A 73 -42.36 -3.02 29.20
N ILE A 74 -41.34 -3.80 28.89
CA ILE A 74 -41.25 -5.23 29.21
C ILE A 74 -39.98 -5.43 30.02
N LYS A 75 -40.12 -5.91 31.25
CA LYS A 75 -38.98 -6.16 32.14
C LYS A 75 -38.95 -7.60 32.61
N ASN A 76 -37.78 -8.22 32.56
CA ASN A 76 -37.51 -9.51 33.20
C ASN A 76 -38.40 -10.65 32.67
N ILE A 77 -38.55 -10.72 31.35
CA ILE A 77 -39.37 -11.74 30.66
C ILE A 77 -38.52 -12.43 29.60
N SER A 78 -38.62 -13.76 29.54
CA SER A 78 -37.96 -14.62 28.57
C SER A 78 -38.92 -15.02 27.44
N PHE A 79 -38.45 -14.96 26.20
CA PHE A 79 -39.11 -15.54 25.03
C PHE A 79 -38.34 -16.79 24.61
N ALA A 80 -38.99 -17.95 24.56
CA ALA A 80 -38.31 -19.20 24.27
C ALA A 80 -39.14 -20.16 23.41
N GLU A 81 -38.45 -20.96 22.59
CA GLU A 81 -39.01 -22.17 21.95
C GLU A 81 -40.25 -21.96 21.07
N CYS A 82 -40.39 -20.77 20.49
CA CYS A 82 -41.50 -20.44 19.60
C CYS A 82 -41.02 -19.98 18.21
N GLU A 83 -41.97 -19.72 17.30
CA GLU A 83 -41.62 -19.34 15.94
C GLU A 83 -40.96 -17.95 15.87
N LYS A 84 -41.51 -16.98 16.60
CA LYS A 84 -41.10 -15.57 16.64
C LYS A 84 -41.21 -15.08 18.08
N GLY A 85 -40.27 -14.26 18.54
CA GLY A 85 -40.36 -13.60 19.85
C GLY A 85 -41.27 -12.37 19.79
N LEU A 86 -40.68 -11.18 19.84
CA LEU A 86 -41.40 -9.91 19.84
C LEU A 86 -41.48 -9.31 18.43
N THR A 87 -42.64 -8.81 18.04
CA THR A 87 -42.83 -7.99 16.84
C THR A 87 -43.37 -6.62 17.21
N VAL A 88 -42.70 -5.55 16.80
CA VAL A 88 -43.15 -4.17 17.03
C VAL A 88 -43.67 -3.61 15.71
N LYS A 89 -44.99 -3.45 15.60
CA LYS A 89 -45.69 -2.99 14.41
C LYS A 89 -46.41 -1.69 14.71
N ASN A 90 -45.82 -0.54 14.35
CA ASN A 90 -46.38 0.78 14.64
C ASN A 90 -46.62 0.95 16.16
N GLY A 91 -45.55 0.94 16.94
CA GLY A 91 -45.57 0.99 18.42
C GLY A 91 -44.17 1.19 19.00
N TYR A 92 -44.09 1.32 20.32
CA TYR A 92 -42.86 1.56 21.07
C TYR A 92 -42.66 0.48 22.11
N ALA A 93 -41.51 -0.19 22.08
CA ALA A 93 -41.15 -1.25 23.01
C ALA A 93 -39.89 -0.86 23.80
N GLN A 94 -39.97 -0.86 25.13
CA GLN A 94 -38.82 -0.66 26.01
C GLN A 94 -38.56 -1.95 26.78
N LEU A 95 -37.47 -2.64 26.45
CA LEU A 95 -37.14 -3.94 27.01
C LEU A 95 -35.94 -3.82 27.94
N THR A 96 -36.03 -4.41 29.14
CA THR A 96 -34.91 -4.43 30.09
C THR A 96 -34.78 -5.79 30.78
N HIS A 97 -33.56 -6.34 30.88
CA HIS A 97 -33.31 -7.64 31.51
C HIS A 97 -34.10 -8.77 30.81
N CYS A 98 -34.20 -8.74 29.48
CA CYS A 98 -35.00 -9.68 28.69
C CYS A 98 -34.13 -10.71 27.96
N GLN A 99 -34.70 -11.90 27.73
CA GLN A 99 -33.99 -13.02 27.11
C GLN A 99 -34.77 -13.54 25.91
N PHE A 100 -34.08 -13.87 24.82
CA PHE A 100 -34.66 -14.45 23.61
C PHE A 100 -33.85 -15.67 23.20
N THR A 101 -34.45 -16.86 23.22
CA THR A 101 -33.71 -18.10 22.99
C THR A 101 -34.46 -19.14 22.18
N ARG A 102 -33.77 -19.86 21.29
CA ARG A 102 -34.33 -20.97 20.51
C ARG A 102 -35.56 -20.58 19.67
N LEU A 103 -35.53 -19.39 19.07
CA LEU A 103 -36.63 -18.88 18.23
C LEU A 103 -36.41 -19.25 16.77
N LYS A 104 -37.44 -19.77 16.09
CA LYS A 104 -37.25 -20.34 14.74
C LYS A 104 -36.90 -19.29 13.69
N LYS A 105 -37.55 -18.12 13.70
CA LYS A 105 -37.37 -17.05 12.72
C LYS A 105 -36.57 -15.87 13.25
N TRP A 106 -37.10 -15.15 14.24
CA TRP A 106 -36.41 -13.99 14.81
C TRP A 106 -36.68 -13.81 16.29
N GLY A 107 -35.70 -13.22 16.99
CA GLY A 107 -35.84 -12.74 18.36
C GLY A 107 -36.80 -11.56 18.45
N ILE A 108 -36.41 -10.47 17.82
CA ILE A 108 -37.20 -9.24 17.77
C ILE A 108 -37.28 -8.78 16.31
N HIS A 109 -38.47 -8.40 15.84
CA HIS A 109 -38.66 -7.77 14.54
C HIS A 109 -39.34 -6.41 14.71
N VAL A 110 -38.64 -5.36 14.29
CA VAL A 110 -39.12 -3.97 14.33
C VAL A 110 -39.51 -3.58 12.90
N LEU A 111 -40.81 -3.50 12.62
CA LEU A 111 -41.30 -3.05 11.30
C LEU A 111 -41.11 -1.54 11.13
N GLU A 112 -41.35 -1.02 9.92
CA GLU A 112 -41.10 0.37 9.49
C GLU A 112 -41.52 1.46 10.51
N ASP A 113 -42.74 1.38 11.07
CA ASP A 113 -43.24 2.33 12.08
C ASP A 113 -42.95 1.92 13.54
N GLY A 114 -42.20 0.84 13.74
CA GLY A 114 -41.84 0.30 15.04
C GLY A 114 -40.61 0.97 15.65
N HIS A 115 -40.61 1.07 16.98
CA HIS A 115 -39.51 1.60 17.77
C HIS A 115 -39.15 0.63 18.91
N LEU A 116 -37.86 0.34 19.06
CA LEU A 116 -37.34 -0.52 20.12
C LEU A 116 -36.22 0.18 20.87
N ASP A 117 -36.32 0.22 22.20
CA ASP A 117 -35.20 0.43 23.10
C ASP A 117 -34.95 -0.88 23.86
N LEU A 118 -33.78 -1.47 23.67
CA LEU A 118 -33.36 -2.73 24.28
C LEU A 118 -32.16 -2.48 25.19
N THR A 119 -32.25 -2.89 26.45
CA THR A 119 -31.18 -2.70 27.43
C THR A 119 -30.98 -3.96 28.25
N ASP A 120 -29.73 -4.37 28.46
CA ASP A 120 -29.39 -5.55 29.24
C ASP A 120 -30.19 -6.79 28.79
N ALA A 121 -30.01 -7.16 27.53
CA ALA A 121 -30.73 -8.27 26.92
C ALA A 121 -29.78 -9.27 26.29
N THR A 122 -30.19 -10.54 26.32
CA THR A 122 -29.46 -11.61 25.65
C THR A 122 -30.33 -12.25 24.57
N ILE A 123 -29.83 -12.31 23.34
CA ILE A 123 -30.51 -12.97 22.23
C ILE A 123 -29.59 -14.08 21.71
N ARG A 124 -30.04 -15.35 21.82
CA ARG A 124 -29.21 -16.52 21.48
C ARG A 124 -29.96 -17.63 20.74
N HIS A 125 -29.23 -18.47 20.01
CA HIS A 125 -29.74 -19.72 19.45
C HIS A 125 -31.01 -19.61 18.60
N SER A 126 -31.24 -18.47 17.95
CA SER A 126 -32.44 -18.19 17.17
C SER A 126 -32.13 -18.13 15.68
N GLY A 127 -33.12 -17.78 14.84
CA GLY A 127 -32.88 -17.46 13.43
C GLY A 127 -32.06 -16.18 13.29
N ILE A 128 -32.73 -15.04 13.10
CA ILE A 128 -32.14 -13.70 13.22
C ILE A 128 -32.30 -13.22 14.67
N GLY A 129 -31.30 -12.55 15.24
CA GLY A 129 -31.43 -12.01 16.59
C GLY A 129 -32.40 -10.82 16.62
N LEU A 130 -32.00 -9.73 15.97
CA LEU A 130 -32.77 -8.50 15.80
C LEU A 130 -32.92 -8.19 14.31
N PHE A 131 -34.15 -8.08 13.83
CA PHE A 131 -34.46 -7.63 12.47
C PHE A 131 -35.09 -6.23 12.53
N VAL A 132 -34.45 -5.24 11.93
CA VAL A 132 -34.82 -3.82 12.02
C VAL A 132 -35.16 -3.29 10.63
N VAL A 133 -36.43 -2.94 10.44
CA VAL A 133 -36.93 -2.12 9.32
C VAL A 133 -37.34 -0.73 9.81
N GLY A 134 -37.79 -0.62 11.08
CA GLY A 134 -38.05 0.66 11.74
C GLY A 134 -36.82 1.21 12.47
N ARG A 135 -36.99 1.56 13.75
CA ARG A 135 -35.92 2.14 14.59
C ARG A 135 -35.62 1.28 15.80
N ALA A 136 -34.35 0.99 16.05
CA ALA A 136 -33.94 0.23 17.22
C ALA A 136 -32.67 0.82 17.87
N ARG A 137 -32.65 0.81 19.19
CA ARG A 137 -31.48 1.07 20.03
C ARG A 137 -31.23 -0.14 20.92
N ALA A 138 -29.99 -0.61 20.99
CA ALA A 138 -29.58 -1.72 21.85
C ALA A 138 -28.35 -1.34 22.69
N GLU A 139 -28.42 -1.51 24.01
CA GLU A 139 -27.31 -1.20 24.92
C GLU A 139 -27.07 -2.32 25.91
N TYR A 140 -25.79 -2.58 26.24
CA TYR A 140 -25.40 -3.61 27.21
C TYR A 140 -25.97 -4.98 26.86
N CYS A 141 -26.01 -5.32 25.56
CA CYS A 141 -26.63 -6.53 25.06
C CYS A 141 -25.59 -7.58 24.67
N ALA A 142 -25.99 -8.86 24.76
CA ALA A 142 -25.21 -9.99 24.26
C ALA A 142 -26.02 -10.73 23.18
N LEU A 143 -25.52 -10.75 21.95
CA LEU A 143 -26.13 -11.47 20.84
C LEU A 143 -25.16 -12.56 20.37
N TYR A 144 -25.57 -13.84 20.40
CA TYR A 144 -24.66 -14.92 20.00
C TYR A 144 -25.34 -16.19 19.48
N SER A 145 -24.60 -17.00 18.73
CA SER A 145 -25.04 -18.33 18.27
C SER A 145 -26.35 -18.33 17.49
N GLN A 146 -26.58 -17.30 16.69
CA GLN A 146 -27.72 -17.21 15.76
C GLN A 146 -27.47 -18.05 14.51
N ARG A 147 -28.54 -18.59 13.91
CA ARG A 147 -28.46 -19.34 12.65
C ARG A 147 -28.39 -18.42 11.43
N GLY A 148 -29.07 -17.27 11.48
CA GLY A 148 -28.90 -16.16 10.55
C GLY A 148 -28.06 -15.05 11.18
N SER A 149 -28.13 -13.84 10.63
CA SER A 149 -27.40 -12.70 11.18
C SER A 149 -27.87 -12.34 12.59
N GLN A 150 -26.97 -11.90 13.46
CA GLN A 150 -27.39 -11.46 14.80
C GLN A 150 -28.20 -10.18 14.76
N VAL A 151 -27.78 -9.24 13.92
CA VAL A 151 -28.55 -8.05 13.59
C VAL A 151 -28.69 -7.95 12.07
N CYS A 152 -29.89 -7.68 11.60
CA CYS A 152 -30.19 -7.35 10.22
C CYS A 152 -30.92 -6.00 10.21
N VAL A 153 -30.39 -5.01 9.49
CA VAL A 153 -31.00 -3.69 9.31
C VAL A 153 -31.30 -3.50 7.83
N SER A 154 -32.56 -3.21 7.49
CA SER A 154 -33.03 -3.13 6.12
C SER A 154 -34.13 -2.08 5.96
N GLY A 155 -34.61 -1.82 4.75
CA GLY A 155 -35.78 -1.00 4.42
C GLY A 155 -35.78 0.40 5.05
N ASN A 156 -34.71 1.18 4.88
CA ASN A 156 -34.48 2.48 5.53
C ASN A 156 -34.38 2.44 7.06
N GLY A 157 -34.20 1.24 7.64
CA GLY A 157 -34.09 1.04 9.06
C GLY A 157 -32.95 1.81 9.70
N ARG A 158 -33.16 2.22 10.96
CA ARG A 158 -32.17 2.94 11.75
C ARG A 158 -31.79 2.17 13.00
N PHE A 159 -30.50 1.89 13.17
CA PHE A 159 -30.02 1.11 14.29
C PHE A 159 -28.89 1.80 15.05
N VAL A 160 -28.99 1.78 16.38
CA VAL A 160 -27.92 2.23 17.28
C VAL A 160 -27.58 1.09 18.24
N MET A 161 -26.29 0.76 18.35
CA MET A 161 -25.82 -0.22 19.33
C MET A 161 -24.67 0.32 20.16
N LYS A 162 -24.72 0.12 21.48
CA LYS A 162 -23.64 0.55 22.38
C LYS A 162 -23.26 -0.51 23.40
N HIS A 163 -22.00 -0.53 23.81
CA HIS A 163 -21.51 -1.31 24.97
C HIS A 163 -21.94 -2.78 24.93
N SER A 164 -21.89 -3.41 23.76
CA SER A 164 -22.50 -4.72 23.51
C SER A 164 -21.51 -5.72 22.90
N HIS A 165 -21.83 -7.01 23.05
CA HIS A 165 -21.05 -8.11 22.49
C HIS A 165 -21.86 -8.87 21.45
N ILE A 166 -21.28 -9.08 20.27
CA ILE A 166 -21.91 -9.80 19.15
C ILE A 166 -20.94 -10.87 18.66
N TYR A 167 -21.19 -12.14 18.99
CA TYR A 167 -20.17 -13.17 18.79
C TYR A 167 -20.69 -14.56 18.41
N GLN A 168 -19.81 -15.39 17.84
CA GLN A 168 -20.09 -16.81 17.56
C GLN A 168 -21.36 -17.05 16.72
N GLY A 169 -21.63 -16.20 15.73
CA GLY A 169 -22.73 -16.35 14.79
C GLY A 169 -22.37 -17.26 13.60
N LYS A 170 -23.40 -17.84 12.97
CA LYS A 170 -23.24 -18.65 11.75
C LYS A 170 -23.37 -17.85 10.44
N SER A 171 -23.57 -16.54 10.56
CA SER A 171 -23.73 -15.56 9.47
C SER A 171 -22.97 -14.30 9.87
N ALA A 172 -23.23 -13.16 9.20
CA ALA A 172 -22.73 -11.86 9.63
C ALA A 172 -23.21 -11.50 11.04
N ALA A 173 -22.35 -10.83 11.79
CA ALA A 173 -22.69 -10.19 13.06
C ALA A 173 -23.78 -9.14 12.83
N ILE A 174 -23.53 -8.26 11.86
CA ILE A 174 -24.48 -7.24 11.45
C ILE A 174 -24.51 -7.16 9.92
N TYR A 175 -25.70 -7.28 9.37
CA TYR A 175 -25.98 -7.12 7.94
C TYR A 175 -26.81 -5.86 7.71
N PHE A 176 -26.34 -4.98 6.83
CA PHE A 176 -26.95 -3.70 6.47
C PHE A 176 -27.31 -3.70 4.99
N ASP A 177 -28.57 -3.42 4.66
CA ASP A 177 -29.09 -3.42 3.30
C ASP A 177 -30.18 -2.36 3.10
N GLN A 178 -30.58 -2.11 1.85
CA GLN A 178 -31.75 -1.31 1.47
C GLN A 178 -31.84 0.07 2.15
N ASN A 179 -30.84 0.92 1.94
CA ASN A 179 -30.73 2.30 2.42
C ASN A 179 -30.75 2.42 3.97
N SER A 180 -30.29 1.38 4.67
CA SER A 180 -30.24 1.40 6.13
C SER A 180 -29.17 2.36 6.67
N ARG A 181 -29.35 2.84 7.91
CA ARG A 181 -28.39 3.73 8.59
C ARG A 181 -28.10 3.26 10.00
N SER A 182 -26.82 3.10 10.35
CA SER A 182 -26.46 2.55 11.65
C SER A 182 -25.27 3.22 12.32
N PHE A 183 -25.32 3.29 13.65
CA PHE A 183 -24.22 3.75 14.51
C PHE A 183 -23.92 2.72 15.60
N VAL A 184 -22.70 2.20 15.64
CA VAL A 184 -22.27 1.15 16.57
C VAL A 184 -21.07 1.67 17.36
N GLU A 185 -21.15 1.69 18.68
CA GLU A 185 -20.15 2.32 19.53
C GLU A 185 -19.73 1.42 20.70
N ASN A 186 -18.44 1.36 21.03
CA ASN A 186 -17.94 0.59 22.18
C ASN A 186 -18.42 -0.89 22.17
N CYS A 187 -18.39 -1.53 21.01
CA CYS A 187 -18.86 -2.92 20.85
C CYS A 187 -17.72 -3.87 20.50
N GLN A 188 -17.89 -5.14 20.90
CA GLN A 188 -17.00 -6.23 20.52
C GLN A 188 -17.70 -7.17 19.55
N ILE A 189 -17.08 -7.44 18.41
CA ILE A 189 -17.62 -8.28 17.33
C ILE A 189 -16.60 -9.36 16.99
N TYR A 190 -16.93 -10.64 17.21
CA TYR A 190 -15.93 -11.69 17.03
C TYR A 190 -16.45 -13.12 16.80
N GLY A 191 -15.58 -13.96 16.22
CA GLY A 191 -15.81 -15.39 16.09
C GLY A 191 -16.95 -15.73 15.12
N HIS A 192 -17.20 -14.90 14.11
CA HIS A 192 -18.20 -15.19 13.09
C HIS A 192 -17.63 -16.04 11.97
N HIS A 193 -18.40 -17.07 11.58
CA HIS A 193 -18.00 -18.06 10.59
C HIS A 193 -18.98 -18.09 9.43
N SER A 194 -18.81 -17.17 8.48
CA SER A 194 -19.62 -17.15 7.26
C SER A 194 -18.96 -16.38 6.12
N GLU A 195 -19.28 -16.74 4.89
CA GLU A 195 -18.90 -16.01 3.66
C GLU A 195 -19.33 -14.52 3.65
N ASN A 196 -20.22 -14.11 4.57
CA ASN A 196 -20.69 -12.74 4.69
C ASN A 196 -19.78 -11.85 5.56
N MET A 197 -18.62 -12.34 6.03
CA MET A 197 -17.75 -11.66 6.99
C MET A 197 -18.46 -11.31 8.31
N GLN A 198 -17.79 -10.62 9.24
CA GLN A 198 -18.44 -10.21 10.50
C GLN A 198 -19.40 -9.04 10.26
N LEU A 199 -19.02 -8.08 9.42
CA LEU A 199 -19.84 -6.94 9.00
C LEU A 199 -20.08 -7.00 7.50
N LYS A 200 -21.32 -6.78 7.07
CA LYS A 200 -21.65 -6.67 5.65
C LYS A 200 -22.57 -5.50 5.38
N SER A 201 -22.12 -4.58 4.52
CA SER A 201 -22.89 -3.41 4.10
C SER A 201 -23.14 -3.46 2.59
N MET A 202 -24.38 -3.19 2.18
CA MET A 202 -24.77 -3.07 0.77
C MET A 202 -26.05 -2.23 0.61
N GLY A 203 -26.49 -2.05 -0.64
CA GLY A 203 -27.77 -1.41 -0.96
C GLY A 203 -27.85 0.03 -0.48
N ASN A 204 -26.81 0.83 -0.72
CA ASN A 204 -26.74 2.25 -0.35
C ASN A 204 -26.86 2.50 1.17
N SER A 205 -26.47 1.51 1.98
CA SER A 205 -26.49 1.64 3.44
C SER A 205 -25.28 2.44 3.95
N GLU A 206 -25.50 3.21 5.01
CA GLU A 206 -24.47 4.01 5.68
C GLU A 206 -24.25 3.50 7.11
N VAL A 207 -23.01 3.12 7.43
CA VAL A 207 -22.66 2.49 8.70
C VAL A 207 -21.47 3.19 9.32
N ALA A 208 -21.59 3.65 10.56
CA ALA A 208 -20.47 4.19 11.33
C ALA A 208 -20.21 3.35 12.59
N LEU A 209 -18.96 2.90 12.75
CA LEU A 209 -18.46 2.25 13.96
C LEU A 209 -17.48 3.18 14.66
N LYS A 210 -17.58 3.23 15.99
CA LYS A 210 -16.70 4.02 16.84
C LYS A 210 -16.23 3.23 18.07
N ASP A 211 -14.95 3.29 18.40
CA ASP A 211 -14.41 2.63 19.61
C ASP A 211 -14.71 1.12 19.64
N CYS A 212 -14.74 0.46 18.49
CA CYS A 212 -15.12 -0.95 18.36
C CYS A 212 -13.90 -1.86 18.18
N LEU A 213 -14.01 -3.08 18.71
CA LEU A 213 -13.03 -4.16 18.53
C LEU A 213 -13.65 -5.27 17.69
N ILE A 214 -13.05 -5.55 16.53
CA ILE A 214 -13.52 -6.55 15.57
C ILE A 214 -12.41 -7.58 15.37
N TYR A 215 -12.63 -8.82 15.78
CA TYR A 215 -11.55 -9.81 15.78
C TYR A 215 -11.99 -11.25 15.55
N GLU A 216 -11.05 -12.14 15.25
CA GLU A 216 -11.28 -13.58 15.09
C GLU A 216 -12.39 -13.94 14.08
N GLY A 217 -12.61 -13.09 13.06
CA GLY A 217 -13.51 -13.40 11.95
C GLY A 217 -12.85 -14.36 10.97
N SER A 218 -13.38 -15.59 10.80
CA SER A 218 -12.74 -16.62 9.98
C SER A 218 -12.93 -16.45 8.47
N SER A 219 -13.71 -15.46 8.06
CA SER A 219 -13.94 -15.12 6.65
C SER A 219 -13.71 -13.64 6.35
N GLY A 220 -13.21 -12.89 7.33
CA GLY A 220 -12.88 -11.48 7.23
C GLY A 220 -13.66 -10.59 8.19
N GLY A 221 -13.22 -9.34 8.34
CA GLY A 221 -13.78 -8.38 9.29
C GLY A 221 -15.02 -7.67 8.74
N ALA A 222 -14.86 -6.95 7.63
CA ALA A 222 -15.94 -6.19 7.00
C ALA A 222 -15.94 -6.30 5.48
N LEU A 223 -17.13 -6.44 4.89
CA LEU A 223 -17.39 -6.43 3.46
C LEU A 223 -18.31 -5.27 3.09
N VAL A 224 -17.84 -4.39 2.21
CA VAL A 224 -18.57 -3.23 1.71
C VAL A 224 -18.83 -3.43 0.21
N LEU A 225 -20.10 -3.38 -0.20
CA LEU A 225 -20.55 -3.70 -1.56
C LEU A 225 -21.34 -2.56 -2.18
N GLY A 226 -21.20 -2.37 -3.50
CA GLY A 226 -21.99 -1.40 -4.28
C GLY A 226 -21.82 0.01 -3.72
N GLU A 227 -22.85 0.84 -3.73
CA GLU A 227 -22.78 2.23 -3.25
C GLU A 227 -22.90 2.38 -1.71
N SER A 228 -22.55 1.34 -0.94
CA SER A 228 -22.60 1.42 0.53
C SER A 228 -21.38 2.13 1.12
N LYS A 229 -21.58 2.73 2.31
CA LYS A 229 -20.54 3.48 3.03
C LYS A 229 -20.29 2.89 4.40
N LEU A 230 -19.02 2.64 4.71
CA LEU A 230 -18.54 2.25 6.03
C LEU A 230 -17.60 3.32 6.59
N THR A 231 -17.79 3.71 7.84
CA THR A 231 -16.86 4.56 8.59
C THR A 231 -16.39 3.83 9.84
N LEU A 232 -15.09 3.73 10.03
CA LEU A 232 -14.43 3.15 11.20
C LEU A 232 -13.65 4.28 11.89
N ASN A 233 -14.00 4.61 13.13
CA ASN A 233 -13.32 5.64 13.90
C ASN A 233 -12.84 5.08 15.24
N SER A 234 -11.53 5.17 15.52
CA SER A 234 -10.95 4.65 16.76
C SER A 234 -11.23 3.15 16.95
N CYS A 235 -11.25 2.39 15.85
CA CYS A 235 -11.54 0.96 15.85
C CYS A 235 -10.24 0.14 15.84
N THR A 236 -10.29 -1.06 16.40
CA THR A 236 -9.23 -2.06 16.27
C THR A 236 -9.77 -3.27 15.51
N LEU A 237 -9.09 -3.62 14.42
CA LEU A 237 -9.34 -4.83 13.64
C LEU A 237 -8.12 -5.73 13.78
N THR A 238 -8.33 -6.94 14.31
CA THR A 238 -7.22 -7.88 14.54
C THR A 238 -7.60 -9.34 14.31
N ASN A 239 -6.69 -10.15 13.77
CA ASN A 239 -6.91 -11.60 13.58
C ASN A 239 -8.18 -11.94 12.77
N ASN A 240 -8.58 -11.08 11.83
CA ASN A 240 -9.64 -11.37 10.87
C ASN A 240 -8.99 -11.92 9.59
N VAL A 241 -9.35 -13.14 9.20
CA VAL A 241 -8.75 -13.84 8.06
C VAL A 241 -9.81 -14.19 7.01
N PRO A 242 -9.50 -14.11 5.70
CA PRO A 242 -8.22 -13.65 5.15
C PRO A 242 -8.06 -12.11 5.15
N LYS A 243 -9.17 -11.35 5.06
CA LYS A 243 -9.11 -9.90 4.83
C LYS A 243 -9.81 -9.15 5.96
N GLN A 244 -9.19 -8.12 6.52
CA GLN A 244 -9.82 -7.34 7.59
C GLN A 244 -10.94 -6.45 7.05
N VAL A 245 -10.69 -5.75 5.93
CA VAL A 245 -11.71 -4.97 5.21
C VAL A 245 -11.62 -5.26 3.72
N VAL A 246 -12.77 -5.49 3.09
CA VAL A 246 -12.94 -5.63 1.64
C VAL A 246 -13.93 -4.61 1.13
N VAL A 247 -13.52 -3.87 0.10
CA VAL A 247 -14.33 -2.83 -0.54
C VAL A 247 -14.51 -3.19 -2.02
N LEU A 248 -15.72 -3.53 -2.42
CA LEU A 248 -16.10 -3.78 -3.81
C LEU A 248 -17.12 -2.73 -4.23
N GLY A 249 -16.64 -1.67 -4.90
CA GLY A 249 -17.42 -0.49 -5.28
C GLY A 249 -17.60 0.58 -4.20
N GLY A 250 -17.94 0.20 -2.97
CA GLY A 250 -18.35 1.18 -1.95
C GLY A 250 -17.25 2.11 -1.43
N GLU A 251 -17.61 2.91 -0.43
CA GLU A 251 -16.70 3.84 0.21
C GLU A 251 -16.40 3.38 1.64
N THR A 252 -15.12 3.29 2.00
CA THR A 252 -14.70 3.08 3.39
C THR A 252 -13.84 4.24 3.88
N ILE A 253 -14.21 4.81 5.03
CA ILE A 253 -13.41 5.82 5.73
C ILE A 253 -12.89 5.19 7.02
N ILE A 254 -11.58 5.28 7.26
CA ILE A 254 -10.88 4.69 8.40
C ILE A 254 -10.09 5.81 9.08
N GLN A 255 -10.40 6.07 10.35
CA GLN A 255 -9.78 7.16 11.11
C GLN A 255 -9.30 6.67 12.46
N ASN A 256 -8.10 7.07 12.89
CA ASN A 256 -7.56 6.80 14.22
C ASN A 256 -7.57 5.31 14.61
N SER A 257 -7.45 4.41 13.63
CA SER A 257 -7.71 2.99 13.81
C SER A 257 -6.44 2.14 13.73
N LEU A 258 -6.49 0.95 14.33
CA LEU A 258 -5.41 -0.03 14.31
C LEU A 258 -5.88 -1.29 13.57
N PHE A 259 -5.07 -1.74 12.61
CA PHE A 259 -5.27 -2.95 11.85
C PHE A 259 -4.03 -3.82 12.02
N GLU A 260 -4.18 -4.98 12.66
CA GLU A 260 -3.04 -5.86 12.90
C GLU A 260 -3.35 -7.35 12.73
N ALA A 261 -2.32 -8.18 12.55
CA ALA A 261 -2.41 -9.63 12.62
C ALA A 261 -3.48 -10.28 11.71
N GLY A 262 -3.86 -9.65 10.59
CA GLY A 262 -4.65 -10.29 9.52
C GLY A 262 -3.74 -10.86 8.42
N GLN A 263 -4.31 -11.50 7.38
CA GLN A 263 -3.52 -11.76 6.17
C GLN A 263 -3.41 -10.49 5.32
N ILE A 264 -4.54 -9.85 5.01
CA ILE A 264 -4.60 -8.57 4.30
C ILE A 264 -5.37 -7.56 5.14
N GLY A 265 -4.86 -6.34 5.25
CA GLY A 265 -5.52 -5.26 5.99
C GLY A 265 -6.73 -4.71 5.23
N VAL A 266 -6.49 -4.11 4.07
CA VAL A 266 -7.52 -3.50 3.23
C VAL A 266 -7.38 -3.98 1.79
N ASP A 267 -8.48 -4.47 1.21
CA ASP A 267 -8.53 -4.92 -0.19
C ASP A 267 -9.64 -4.19 -0.95
N ILE A 268 -9.27 -3.47 -2.01
CA ILE A 268 -10.14 -2.54 -2.74
C ILE A 268 -10.22 -2.98 -4.19
N ASN A 269 -11.43 -3.27 -4.68
CA ASN A 269 -11.68 -3.60 -6.08
C ASN A 269 -13.03 -3.03 -6.57
N ASP A 270 -13.35 -3.27 -7.85
CA ASP A 270 -14.63 -2.96 -8.48
C ASP A 270 -15.06 -1.49 -8.34
N ASN A 271 -14.13 -0.56 -8.56
CA ASN A 271 -14.27 0.89 -8.34
C ASN A 271 -14.49 1.31 -6.88
N GLY A 272 -14.11 0.44 -5.93
CA GLY A 272 -14.10 0.73 -4.51
C GLY A 272 -13.17 1.88 -4.13
N THR A 273 -13.49 2.57 -3.04
CA THR A 273 -12.64 3.63 -2.48
C THR A 273 -12.40 3.43 -0.98
N ALA A 274 -11.15 3.59 -0.53
CA ALA A 274 -10.83 3.70 0.89
C ALA A 274 -10.04 4.97 1.21
N GLN A 275 -10.40 5.63 2.31
CA GLN A 275 -9.69 6.77 2.89
C GLN A 275 -9.19 6.39 4.28
N LEU A 276 -7.87 6.49 4.49
CA LEU A 276 -7.20 6.18 5.75
C LEU A 276 -6.57 7.45 6.30
N GLU A 277 -6.95 7.83 7.52
CA GLU A 277 -6.41 8.98 8.24
C GLU A 277 -5.94 8.56 9.63
N ALA A 278 -4.74 8.96 10.05
CA ALA A 278 -4.21 8.67 11.38
C ALA A 278 -4.30 7.17 11.74
N THR A 279 -4.08 6.30 10.76
CA THR A 279 -4.34 4.85 10.87
C THR A 279 -3.02 4.08 10.85
N ILE A 280 -2.96 3.01 11.64
CA ILE A 280 -1.79 2.12 11.71
C ILE A 280 -2.17 0.76 11.14
N LEU A 281 -1.42 0.29 10.14
CA LEU A 281 -1.47 -1.08 9.64
C LEU A 281 -0.17 -1.78 10.01
N THR A 282 -0.23 -2.93 10.68
CA THR A 282 0.99 -3.64 11.10
C THR A 282 0.85 -5.15 11.16
N SER A 283 1.95 -5.89 11.02
CA SER A 283 2.01 -7.32 11.30
C SER A 283 1.02 -8.20 10.52
N HIS A 284 0.74 -7.87 9.25
CA HIS A 284 -0.04 -8.75 8.38
C HIS A 284 0.83 -9.80 7.66
N GLU A 285 0.26 -10.99 7.44
CA GLU A 285 0.93 -12.15 6.81
C GLU A 285 1.07 -12.03 5.28
N ASP A 286 0.28 -11.16 4.66
CA ASP A 286 0.30 -10.84 3.23
C ASP A 286 0.44 -9.31 3.06
N ASP A 287 0.03 -8.77 1.91
CA ASP A 287 0.08 -7.33 1.68
C ASP A 287 -0.84 -6.56 2.64
N HIS A 288 -0.40 -5.41 3.14
CA HIS A 288 -1.25 -4.60 4.06
C HIS A 288 -2.42 -3.98 3.32
N ILE A 289 -2.17 -3.40 2.15
CA ILE A 289 -3.20 -2.79 1.30
C ILE A 289 -3.05 -3.27 -0.14
N ARG A 290 -4.15 -3.74 -0.72
CA ARG A 290 -4.28 -4.06 -2.15
C ARG A 290 -5.35 -3.20 -2.79
N VAL A 291 -5.04 -2.68 -3.98
CA VAL A 291 -5.96 -1.89 -4.78
C VAL A 291 -5.88 -2.38 -6.22
N GLY A 292 -6.99 -2.87 -6.77
CA GLY A 292 -7.11 -3.23 -8.17
C GLY A 292 -8.38 -2.66 -8.76
N ASP A 293 -8.31 -1.80 -9.79
CA ASP A 293 -9.48 -1.08 -10.32
C ASP A 293 -10.25 -0.33 -9.21
N GLY A 294 -9.57 0.56 -8.48
CA GLY A 294 -10.12 1.29 -7.35
C GLY A 294 -9.24 2.46 -6.89
N ALA A 295 -9.63 3.13 -5.81
CA ALA A 295 -8.94 4.30 -5.29
C ALA A 295 -8.58 4.19 -3.80
N LEU A 296 -7.37 4.64 -3.45
CA LEU A 296 -6.87 4.69 -2.08
C LEU A 296 -6.37 6.10 -1.74
N TYR A 297 -6.78 6.62 -0.59
CA TYR A 297 -6.27 7.87 -0.04
C TYR A 297 -5.69 7.60 1.35
N VAL A 298 -4.44 7.96 1.59
CA VAL A 298 -3.74 7.73 2.86
C VAL A 298 -3.14 9.04 3.36
N TYR A 299 -3.52 9.43 4.57
CA TYR A 299 -3.04 10.65 5.22
C TYR A 299 -2.60 10.39 6.66
N ARG A 300 -1.44 10.93 7.06
CA ARG A 300 -0.92 10.84 8.45
C ARG A 300 -0.93 9.43 9.03
N SER A 301 -0.65 8.43 8.20
CA SER A 301 -0.79 7.02 8.58
C SER A 301 0.55 6.31 8.58
N THR A 302 0.60 5.14 9.22
CA THR A 302 1.81 4.32 9.28
C THR A 302 1.50 2.89 8.87
N ILE A 303 2.17 2.40 7.84
CA ILE A 303 2.02 1.05 7.31
C ILE A 303 3.36 0.36 7.56
N LYS A 304 3.42 -0.65 8.44
CA LYS A 304 4.72 -1.16 8.90
C LYS A 304 4.80 -2.63 9.28
N PHE A 305 5.93 -3.26 9.06
CA PHE A 305 6.22 -4.63 9.54
C PHE A 305 5.25 -5.68 8.95
N GLY A 306 5.23 -5.83 7.62
CA GLY A 306 4.46 -6.87 6.92
C GLY A 306 5.33 -8.02 6.38
N GLN A 307 4.73 -9.19 6.17
CA GLN A 307 5.39 -10.34 5.55
C GLN A 307 5.41 -10.29 4.01
N LYS A 308 4.59 -9.42 3.39
CA LYS A 308 4.73 -9.01 1.99
C LYS A 308 4.73 -7.48 1.88
N SER A 309 4.11 -6.89 0.87
CA SER A 309 4.24 -5.46 0.55
C SER A 309 3.39 -4.59 1.47
N GLY A 310 3.75 -3.32 1.59
CA GLY A 310 2.92 -2.34 2.30
C GLY A 310 1.69 -1.96 1.48
N VAL A 311 1.91 -1.49 0.27
CA VAL A 311 0.83 -1.09 -0.66
C VAL A 311 1.10 -1.68 -2.03
N VAL A 312 0.08 -2.29 -2.64
CA VAL A 312 0.10 -2.81 -4.00
C VAL A 312 -1.04 -2.20 -4.81
N LEU A 313 -0.71 -1.57 -5.93
CA LEU A 313 -1.67 -1.01 -6.89
C LEU A 313 -1.57 -1.75 -8.23
N THR A 314 -2.71 -2.20 -8.77
CA THR A 314 -2.80 -2.89 -10.06
C THR A 314 -4.04 -2.44 -10.84
N LYS A 315 -4.20 -2.91 -12.08
CA LYS A 315 -5.41 -2.73 -12.91
C LYS A 315 -5.93 -1.29 -12.95
N ASN A 316 -5.12 -0.33 -13.40
CA ASN A 316 -5.49 1.10 -13.45
C ASN A 316 -5.90 1.72 -12.10
N ALA A 317 -5.55 1.11 -10.97
CA ALA A 317 -5.82 1.68 -9.66
C ALA A 317 -5.14 3.03 -9.48
N TYR A 318 -5.72 3.85 -8.58
CA TYR A 318 -5.17 5.13 -8.18
C TYR A 318 -4.89 5.15 -6.69
N ALA A 319 -3.77 5.75 -6.28
CA ALA A 319 -3.55 6.12 -4.89
C ALA A 319 -3.00 7.54 -4.73
N HIS A 320 -3.38 8.17 -3.61
CA HIS A 320 -2.75 9.36 -3.09
C HIS A 320 -2.28 9.10 -1.65
N VAL A 321 -0.98 9.21 -1.41
CA VAL A 321 -0.35 8.96 -0.10
C VAL A 321 0.37 10.22 0.32
N GLU A 322 -0.04 10.81 1.45
CA GLU A 322 0.56 12.03 1.96
C GLU A 322 0.87 11.93 3.45
N SER A 323 2.01 12.49 3.87
CA SER A 323 2.42 12.55 5.28
C SER A 323 2.39 11.17 5.96
N SER A 324 2.76 10.10 5.25
CA SER A 324 2.55 8.72 5.70
C SER A 324 3.77 7.85 5.45
N ASP A 325 4.13 7.03 6.43
CA ASP A 325 5.38 6.26 6.39
C ASP A 325 5.13 4.77 6.12
N LEU A 326 5.95 4.18 5.24
CA LEU A 326 5.93 2.76 4.88
C LEU A 326 7.28 2.12 5.21
N PHE A 327 7.32 1.11 6.08
CA PHE A 327 8.60 0.49 6.45
C PHE A 327 8.54 -0.94 7.00
N GLY A 328 9.66 -1.67 6.92
CA GLY A 328 9.79 -2.97 7.55
C GLY A 328 9.09 -4.15 6.84
N HIS A 329 8.79 -4.04 5.56
CA HIS A 329 8.15 -5.09 4.77
C HIS A 329 9.15 -6.04 4.10
N MET A 330 8.74 -7.30 3.86
CA MET A 330 9.62 -8.31 3.26
C MET A 330 9.65 -8.27 1.73
N MET A 331 8.59 -7.77 1.11
CA MET A 331 8.48 -7.49 -0.32
C MET A 331 8.53 -5.96 -0.53
N PRO A 332 8.44 -5.41 -1.77
CA PRO A 332 8.50 -3.97 -1.96
C PRO A 332 7.56 -3.20 -1.02
N GLN A 333 8.02 -2.10 -0.43
CA GLN A 333 7.18 -1.32 0.49
C GLN A 333 5.95 -0.78 -0.24
N LEU A 334 6.18 -0.32 -1.47
CA LEU A 334 5.17 0.19 -2.39
C LEU A 334 5.43 -0.36 -3.79
N ALA A 335 4.45 -1.06 -4.35
CA ALA A 335 4.49 -1.61 -5.71
C ALA A 335 3.30 -1.10 -6.53
N VAL A 336 3.57 -0.67 -7.77
CA VAL A 336 2.56 -0.13 -8.70
C VAL A 336 2.79 -0.78 -10.06
N SER A 337 1.75 -1.41 -10.59
CA SER A 337 1.80 -2.12 -11.86
C SER A 337 0.51 -1.96 -12.67
N GLU A 338 0.46 -2.55 -13.86
CA GLU A 338 -0.73 -2.65 -14.70
C GLU A 338 -1.42 -1.29 -14.92
N GLN A 339 -0.65 -0.29 -15.39
CA GLN A 339 -1.12 1.09 -15.66
C GLN A 339 -1.69 1.84 -14.44
N ALA A 340 -1.47 1.33 -13.22
CA ALA A 340 -1.84 2.02 -11.99
C ALA A 340 -0.99 3.28 -11.76
N ARG A 341 -1.52 4.20 -10.96
CA ARG A 341 -0.95 5.53 -10.76
C ARG A 341 -0.92 5.91 -9.30
N ILE A 342 0.14 6.61 -8.89
CA ILE A 342 0.27 7.09 -7.52
C ILE A 342 0.76 8.54 -7.45
N SER A 343 0.22 9.29 -6.49
CA SER A 343 0.81 10.53 -5.99
C SER A 343 1.32 10.30 -4.57
N LEU A 344 2.61 10.52 -4.31
CA LEU A 344 3.28 10.29 -3.03
C LEU A 344 3.96 11.58 -2.56
N LYS A 345 3.49 12.16 -1.44
CA LYS A 345 3.99 13.45 -0.95
C LYS A 345 4.36 13.41 0.53
N HIS A 346 5.41 14.13 0.94
CA HIS A 346 5.76 14.34 2.35
C HIS A 346 5.92 13.04 3.17
N SER A 347 6.45 11.98 2.56
CA SER A 347 6.39 10.62 3.10
C SER A 347 7.76 9.96 3.13
N ALA A 348 7.95 8.94 3.98
CA ALA A 348 9.18 8.16 4.02
C ALA A 348 8.94 6.67 3.72
N ILE A 349 9.83 6.07 2.92
CA ILE A 349 9.83 4.65 2.57
C ILE A 349 11.18 4.03 2.89
N PHE A 350 11.24 3.16 3.90
CA PHE A 350 12.53 2.79 4.50
C PHE A 350 12.56 1.44 5.23
N TYR A 351 13.74 0.91 5.57
CA TYR A 351 13.91 -0.35 6.31
C TYR A 351 13.20 -1.58 5.69
N GLY A 352 13.13 -1.66 4.36
CA GLY A 352 12.55 -2.81 3.66
C GLY A 352 13.57 -3.90 3.38
N LYS A 353 13.12 -5.16 3.30
CA LYS A 353 13.98 -6.29 2.84
C LYS A 353 14.05 -6.43 1.33
N HIS A 354 13.28 -5.61 0.61
CA HIS A 354 13.24 -5.57 -0.84
C HIS A 354 13.36 -4.10 -1.31
N TYR A 355 12.96 -3.82 -2.54
CA TYR A 355 12.83 -2.46 -3.08
C TYR A 355 12.01 -1.54 -2.16
N GLY A 356 12.39 -0.28 -2.07
CA GLY A 356 11.56 0.73 -1.43
C GLY A 356 10.28 0.95 -2.24
N PHE A 357 10.46 1.46 -3.46
CA PHE A 357 9.36 1.79 -4.37
C PHE A 357 9.59 1.18 -5.75
N TRP A 358 8.60 0.44 -6.27
CA TRP A 358 8.69 -0.26 -7.55
C TRP A 358 7.53 0.11 -8.48
N LEU A 359 7.87 0.66 -9.65
CA LEU A 359 6.99 0.87 -10.79
C LEU A 359 7.32 -0.14 -11.88
N THR A 360 6.30 -0.80 -12.43
CA THR A 360 6.40 -1.74 -13.54
C THR A 360 5.12 -1.71 -14.39
N GLU A 361 5.11 -2.37 -15.54
CA GLU A 361 3.95 -2.56 -16.40
C GLU A 361 3.18 -1.26 -16.70
N GLN A 362 3.90 -0.25 -17.23
CA GLN A 362 3.35 1.05 -17.62
C GLN A 362 2.72 1.85 -16.46
N ALA A 363 3.21 1.65 -15.24
CA ALA A 363 2.79 2.43 -14.09
C ALA A 363 3.31 3.88 -14.16
N SER A 364 2.65 4.79 -13.43
CA SER A 364 3.15 6.16 -13.28
C SER A 364 3.10 6.72 -11.87
N ALA A 365 4.05 7.60 -11.55
CA ALA A 365 4.15 8.22 -10.23
C ALA A 365 4.47 9.72 -10.29
N ASP A 366 3.85 10.46 -9.38
CA ASP A 366 4.24 11.83 -9.00
C ASP A 366 4.69 11.82 -7.53
N VAL A 367 6.00 12.01 -7.29
CA VAL A 367 6.63 11.93 -5.97
C VAL A 367 7.24 13.27 -5.61
N GLY A 368 6.88 13.80 -4.45
CA GLY A 368 7.35 15.12 -3.99
C GLY A 368 7.71 15.15 -2.51
N HIS A 369 8.83 15.77 -2.14
CA HIS A 369 9.23 15.97 -0.74
C HIS A 369 9.30 14.65 0.06
N CYS A 370 9.85 13.60 -0.53
CA CYS A 370 9.88 12.25 0.05
C CYS A 370 11.29 11.78 0.37
N ARG A 371 11.40 10.80 1.27
CA ARG A 371 12.67 10.18 1.67
C ARG A 371 12.65 8.67 1.45
N PHE A 372 13.69 8.14 0.83
CA PHE A 372 13.86 6.71 0.58
C PHE A 372 15.22 6.27 1.11
N TYR A 373 15.26 5.37 2.09
CA TYR A 373 16.53 5.00 2.73
C TYR A 373 16.54 3.62 3.37
N GLU A 374 17.73 3.04 3.50
CA GLU A 374 17.97 1.79 4.24
C GLU A 374 17.06 0.61 3.82
N ASN A 375 16.62 0.56 2.55
CA ASN A 375 16.05 -0.65 1.97
C ASN A 375 17.18 -1.58 1.46
N GLU A 376 17.02 -2.90 1.61
CA GLU A 376 18.08 -3.89 1.34
C GLU A 376 18.35 -4.14 -0.16
N LEU A 377 17.44 -3.72 -1.04
CA LEU A 377 17.66 -3.66 -2.49
C LEU A 377 17.63 -2.19 -2.97
N ASN A 378 17.40 -1.96 -4.26
CA ASN A 378 17.28 -0.61 -4.81
C ASN A 378 16.21 0.23 -4.08
N GLN A 379 16.49 1.50 -3.84
CA GLN A 379 15.53 2.37 -3.12
C GLN A 379 14.31 2.69 -3.99
N LEU A 380 14.54 3.03 -5.25
CA LEU A 380 13.52 3.25 -6.28
C LEU A 380 13.83 2.43 -7.53
N VAL A 381 12.82 1.79 -8.11
CA VAL A 381 12.90 1.05 -9.37
C VAL A 381 11.79 1.49 -10.30
N ILE A 382 12.14 1.89 -11.52
CA ILE A 382 11.22 2.27 -12.59
C ILE A 382 11.49 1.37 -13.79
N ALA A 383 10.54 0.48 -14.08
CA ALA A 383 10.69 -0.62 -15.02
C ALA A 383 9.54 -0.69 -16.03
N ASP A 384 9.74 -1.42 -17.12
CA ASP A 384 8.69 -1.86 -18.04
C ASP A 384 7.80 -0.71 -18.56
N LYS A 385 8.45 0.28 -19.20
CA LYS A 385 7.78 1.46 -19.78
C LYS A 385 7.02 2.30 -18.76
N SER A 386 7.48 2.31 -17.51
CA SER A 386 6.90 3.14 -16.46
C SER A 386 7.53 4.53 -16.43
N GLU A 387 6.83 5.47 -15.82
CA GLU A 387 7.25 6.87 -15.77
C GLU A 387 7.17 7.43 -14.34
N ALA A 388 8.14 8.23 -13.92
CA ALA A 388 8.07 8.92 -12.62
C ALA A 388 8.54 10.36 -12.70
N ASP A 389 7.76 11.27 -12.11
CA ASP A 389 8.18 12.62 -11.74
C ASP A 389 8.62 12.62 -10.27
N LEU A 390 9.88 12.97 -10.03
CA LEU A 390 10.55 12.96 -8.71
C LEU A 390 11.06 14.37 -8.39
N GLU A 391 10.40 15.05 -7.45
CA GLU A 391 10.72 16.42 -7.05
C GLU A 391 11.08 16.49 -5.56
N ASP A 392 12.14 17.20 -5.21
CA ASP A 392 12.54 17.44 -3.83
C ASP A 392 12.69 16.15 -2.99
N ILE A 393 13.22 15.07 -3.60
CA ILE A 393 13.41 13.80 -2.90
C ILE A 393 14.83 13.67 -2.31
N GLN A 394 14.92 12.89 -1.24
CA GLN A 394 16.20 12.44 -0.68
C GLN A 394 16.27 10.92 -0.74
N VAL A 395 17.33 10.39 -1.32
CA VAL A 395 17.54 8.95 -1.46
C VAL A 395 18.92 8.62 -0.92
N PHE A 396 19.01 7.82 0.15
CA PHE A 396 20.28 7.67 0.85
C PHE A 396 20.43 6.38 1.63
N ASP A 397 21.66 6.07 2.05
CA ASP A 397 22.01 4.90 2.88
C ASP A 397 21.42 3.58 2.29
N GLY A 398 21.43 3.44 0.97
CA GLY A 398 20.87 2.29 0.26
C GLY A 398 21.86 1.14 0.08
N ALA A 399 21.39 -0.10 0.22
CA ALA A 399 22.23 -1.29 0.04
C ALA A 399 22.53 -1.62 -1.44
N GLN A 400 21.79 -1.03 -2.38
CA GLN A 400 22.04 -1.03 -3.82
C GLN A 400 21.84 0.40 -4.37
N SER A 401 21.61 0.55 -5.68
CA SER A 401 21.35 1.86 -6.30
C SER A 401 20.18 2.59 -5.64
N GLY A 402 20.32 3.91 -5.55
CA GLY A 402 19.23 4.77 -5.11
C GLY A 402 18.09 4.80 -6.12
N LEU A 403 18.41 4.92 -7.41
CA LEU A 403 17.43 4.90 -8.49
C LEU A 403 17.89 3.97 -9.60
N TYR A 404 17.05 3.00 -9.96
CA TYR A 404 17.27 2.12 -11.10
C TYR A 404 16.15 2.28 -12.13
N ILE A 405 16.49 2.71 -13.33
CA ILE A 405 15.56 2.95 -14.45
C ILE A 405 15.92 1.97 -15.56
N HIS A 406 15.00 1.07 -15.91
CA HIS A 406 15.23 0.07 -16.94
C HIS A 406 13.99 -0.24 -17.78
N ASP A 407 14.20 -1.00 -18.85
CA ASP A 407 13.19 -1.51 -19.78
C ASP A 407 12.29 -0.42 -20.37
N HIS A 408 12.91 0.52 -21.10
CA HIS A 408 12.25 1.61 -21.83
C HIS A 408 11.47 2.57 -20.94
N SER A 409 11.93 2.78 -19.70
CA SER A 409 11.26 3.63 -18.71
C SER A 409 11.80 5.06 -18.71
N HIS A 410 11.08 5.98 -18.07
CA HIS A 410 11.47 7.38 -17.96
C HIS A 410 11.41 7.88 -16.51
N ALA A 411 12.39 8.69 -16.11
CA ALA A 411 12.30 9.47 -14.89
C ALA A 411 12.64 10.93 -15.13
N ASN A 412 11.87 11.81 -14.51
CA ASN A 412 12.17 13.23 -14.39
C ASN A 412 12.53 13.52 -12.93
N VAL A 413 13.71 14.09 -12.69
CA VAL A 413 14.29 14.28 -11.35
C VAL A 413 14.68 15.74 -11.18
N VAL A 414 14.08 16.43 -10.22
CA VAL A 414 14.30 17.86 -10.00
C VAL A 414 14.61 18.14 -8.54
N ASN A 415 15.60 19.01 -8.29
CA ASN A 415 15.99 19.49 -6.96
C ASN A 415 16.13 18.38 -5.90
N SER A 416 16.74 17.26 -6.30
CA SER A 416 16.78 16.03 -5.51
C SER A 416 18.21 15.66 -5.11
N THR A 417 18.34 14.85 -4.06
CA THR A 417 19.65 14.48 -3.49
C THR A 417 19.80 12.98 -3.32
N PHE A 418 20.97 12.46 -3.69
CA PHE A 418 21.33 11.04 -3.61
C PHE A 418 22.71 10.91 -2.94
N TYR A 419 22.84 10.08 -1.89
CA TYR A 419 24.11 9.93 -1.18
C TYR A 419 24.26 8.61 -0.40
N HIS A 420 25.50 8.19 -0.09
CA HIS A 420 25.83 7.03 0.75
C HIS A 420 25.22 5.67 0.33
N HIS A 421 25.21 5.37 -0.96
CA HIS A 421 24.84 4.04 -1.46
C HIS A 421 26.04 3.07 -1.45
N ASN A 422 25.73 1.78 -1.39
CA ASN A 422 26.70 0.68 -1.34
C ASN A 422 27.77 0.76 -2.45
N ASP A 423 28.99 0.41 -2.07
CA ASP A 423 30.18 0.56 -2.90
C ASP A 423 30.20 -0.28 -4.20
N LEU A 424 29.31 -1.25 -4.36
CA LEU A 424 29.24 -2.11 -5.53
C LEU A 424 28.26 -1.63 -6.61
N TYR A 425 27.51 -0.57 -6.36
CA TYR A 425 26.43 -0.12 -7.25
C TYR A 425 26.52 1.37 -7.50
N PRO A 426 26.29 1.84 -8.74
CA PRO A 426 26.17 3.27 -9.00
C PRO A 426 24.96 3.85 -8.25
N GLN A 427 25.02 5.11 -7.82
CA GLN A 427 23.90 5.71 -7.08
C GLN A 427 22.63 5.80 -7.95
N ILE A 428 22.79 6.14 -9.22
CA ILE A 428 21.72 6.09 -10.23
C ILE A 428 22.16 5.19 -11.38
N TYR A 429 21.31 4.25 -11.78
CA TYR A 429 21.55 3.40 -12.93
C TYR A 429 20.43 3.54 -13.96
N VAL A 430 20.77 3.94 -15.18
CA VAL A 430 19.85 4.07 -16.31
C VAL A 430 20.25 3.08 -17.39
N SER A 431 19.34 2.18 -17.77
CA SER A 431 19.67 1.10 -18.69
C SER A 431 18.55 0.72 -19.65
N SER A 432 18.86 -0.11 -20.64
CA SER A 432 17.89 -0.79 -21.51
C SER A 432 16.94 0.18 -22.23
N HIS A 433 17.51 1.10 -23.02
CA HIS A 433 16.79 2.18 -23.74
C HIS A 433 15.98 3.13 -22.84
N SER A 434 16.22 3.12 -21.52
CA SER A 434 15.55 4.02 -20.60
C SER A 434 16.17 5.41 -20.60
N THR A 435 15.42 6.36 -20.07
CA THR A 435 15.81 7.77 -20.09
C THR A 435 15.64 8.45 -18.75
N ILE A 436 16.51 9.43 -18.49
CA ILE A 436 16.39 10.32 -17.34
C ILE A 436 16.48 11.79 -17.78
N THR A 437 15.61 12.64 -17.27
CA THR A 437 15.81 14.09 -17.26
C THR A 437 16.10 14.49 -15.83
N MET A 438 17.28 15.03 -15.54
CA MET A 438 17.68 15.40 -14.19
C MET A 438 18.17 16.84 -14.14
N LYS A 439 17.58 17.64 -13.25
CA LYS A 439 17.86 19.07 -13.11
C LYS A 439 18.10 19.48 -11.67
N GLU A 440 19.02 20.42 -11.47
CA GLU A 440 19.26 21.08 -10.17
C GLU A 440 19.49 20.11 -9.00
N SER A 441 20.02 18.91 -9.30
CA SER A 441 20.08 17.79 -8.37
C SER A 441 21.52 17.42 -8.01
N LYS A 442 21.69 16.75 -6.86
CA LYS A 442 23.01 16.46 -6.30
C LYS A 442 23.22 14.98 -6.02
N LEU A 443 24.33 14.44 -6.51
CA LEU A 443 24.82 13.12 -6.19
C LEU A 443 26.15 13.27 -5.48
N TYR A 444 26.28 12.67 -4.30
CA TYR A 444 27.54 12.77 -3.57
C TYR A 444 27.83 11.59 -2.66
N ASP A 445 29.12 11.43 -2.33
CA ASP A 445 29.63 10.52 -1.29
C ASP A 445 29.14 9.06 -1.44
N SER A 446 29.59 8.39 -2.49
CA SER A 446 29.50 6.92 -2.67
C SER A 446 30.80 6.39 -3.28
N TYR A 447 31.11 5.12 -3.14
CA TYR A 447 32.33 4.60 -3.76
C TYR A 447 32.21 4.41 -5.28
N GLU A 448 31.16 3.73 -5.75
CA GLU A 448 30.89 3.54 -7.17
C GLU A 448 30.41 4.83 -7.85
N SER A 449 30.15 4.77 -9.16
CA SER A 449 29.80 5.95 -9.95
C SER A 449 28.55 6.66 -9.43
N GLY A 450 28.51 7.99 -9.56
CA GLY A 450 27.31 8.77 -9.24
C GLY A 450 26.14 8.31 -10.12
N ILE A 451 26.29 8.46 -11.44
CA ILE A 451 25.29 7.97 -12.39
C ILE A 451 25.95 7.12 -13.48
N ARG A 452 25.33 5.98 -13.80
CA ARG A 452 25.72 5.10 -14.92
C ARG A 452 24.63 5.03 -15.98
N PHE A 453 25.00 5.24 -17.24
CA PHE A 453 24.20 4.94 -18.42
C PHE A 453 24.74 3.67 -19.09
N ASP A 454 23.88 2.70 -19.36
CA ASP A 454 24.24 1.48 -20.08
C ASP A 454 23.14 1.02 -21.06
N MET A 455 23.47 0.13 -21.98
CA MET A 455 22.50 -0.56 -22.85
C MET A 455 21.55 0.41 -23.58
N GLU A 456 22.11 1.30 -24.38
CA GLU A 456 21.39 2.27 -25.22
C GLU A 456 20.54 3.27 -24.42
N ALA A 457 20.91 3.54 -23.17
CA ALA A 457 20.28 4.59 -22.37
C ALA A 457 20.62 5.98 -22.90
N SER A 458 19.78 6.95 -22.57
CA SER A 458 20.02 8.37 -22.86
C SER A 458 19.41 9.26 -21.79
N GLY A 459 19.65 10.56 -21.85
CA GLY A 459 19.09 11.48 -20.86
C GLY A 459 19.64 12.89 -20.97
N LEU A 460 19.08 13.79 -20.16
CA LEU A 460 19.56 15.14 -19.97
C LEU A 460 19.94 15.35 -18.52
N LEU A 461 21.20 15.68 -18.25
CA LEU A 461 21.67 16.15 -16.95
C LEU A 461 21.97 17.65 -17.08
N GLU A 462 21.26 18.51 -16.36
CA GLU A 462 21.37 19.95 -16.48
C GLU A 462 21.46 20.62 -15.10
N HIS A 463 22.46 21.48 -14.86
CA HIS A 463 22.65 22.16 -13.57
C HIS A 463 22.79 21.20 -12.36
N CYS A 464 23.32 20.01 -12.58
CA CYS A 464 23.51 19.00 -11.53
C CYS A 464 24.90 19.09 -10.90
N GLN A 465 25.03 18.67 -9.65
CA GLN A 465 26.30 18.57 -8.94
C GLN A 465 26.64 17.10 -8.65
N PHE A 466 27.86 16.69 -8.99
CA PHE A 466 28.39 15.36 -8.73
C PHE A 466 29.68 15.50 -7.94
N SER A 467 29.76 14.91 -6.74
CA SER A 467 31.00 14.98 -5.95
C SER A 467 31.32 13.77 -5.08
N GLY A 468 32.60 13.52 -4.80
CA GLY A 468 32.98 12.54 -3.78
C GLY A 468 32.81 11.06 -4.16
N HIS A 469 32.64 10.74 -5.45
CA HIS A 469 32.64 9.37 -5.94
C HIS A 469 34.06 8.85 -6.17
N TYR A 470 34.39 7.63 -5.72
CA TYR A 470 35.72 7.06 -5.93
C TYR A 470 35.92 6.60 -7.39
N GLU A 471 34.89 5.99 -7.98
CA GLU A 471 34.85 5.68 -9.41
C GLU A 471 34.54 6.94 -10.25
N ALA A 472 34.02 6.79 -11.47
CA ALA A 472 33.67 7.92 -12.31
C ALA A 472 32.45 8.66 -11.74
N GLN A 473 32.45 9.99 -11.69
CA GLN A 473 31.27 10.72 -11.24
C GLN A 473 30.06 10.46 -12.17
N ILE A 474 30.33 10.42 -13.48
CA ILE A 474 29.38 10.04 -14.52
C ILE A 474 30.03 8.98 -15.41
N ASP A 475 29.37 7.82 -15.55
CA ASP A 475 29.85 6.68 -16.33
C ASP A 475 28.90 6.39 -17.49
N ILE A 476 29.39 6.44 -18.72
CA ILE A 476 28.60 6.27 -19.93
C ILE A 476 29.13 5.07 -20.71
N GLN A 477 28.30 4.04 -20.86
CA GLN A 477 28.62 2.81 -21.56
C GLN A 477 27.57 2.54 -22.62
N HIS A 478 27.95 2.36 -23.89
CA HIS A 478 27.01 2.02 -24.99
C HIS A 478 25.75 2.91 -25.03
N SER A 479 25.91 4.20 -24.72
CA SER A 479 24.82 5.12 -24.40
C SER A 479 25.16 6.53 -24.86
N ALA A 480 24.13 7.40 -24.96
CA ALA A 480 24.29 8.75 -25.49
C ALA A 480 23.49 9.81 -24.72
N PRO A 481 23.90 10.19 -23.49
CA PRO A 481 23.28 11.28 -22.75
C PRO A 481 23.80 12.67 -23.15
N THR A 482 23.06 13.70 -22.78
CA THR A 482 23.46 15.11 -22.83
C THR A 482 23.74 15.58 -21.40
N ILE A 483 24.95 16.08 -21.17
CA ILE A 483 25.42 16.62 -19.88
C ILE A 483 25.72 18.10 -20.10
N ARG A 484 24.96 18.99 -19.46
CA ARG A 484 25.05 20.43 -19.67
C ARG A 484 25.16 21.18 -18.35
N GLU A 485 26.09 22.12 -18.26
CA GLU A 485 26.16 23.09 -17.17
C GLU A 485 26.22 22.42 -15.77
N CYS A 486 26.84 21.24 -15.71
CA CYS A 486 27.01 20.47 -14.49
C CYS A 486 28.33 20.82 -13.78
N VAL A 487 28.33 20.71 -12.46
CA VAL A 487 29.50 20.88 -11.60
C VAL A 487 29.97 19.51 -11.14
N ILE A 488 31.17 19.11 -11.51
CA ILE A 488 31.71 17.78 -11.26
C ILE A 488 33.02 17.92 -10.48
N GLU A 489 33.03 17.47 -9.23
CA GLU A 489 34.08 17.82 -8.26
C GLU A 489 34.57 16.61 -7.46
N ASN A 490 35.88 16.54 -7.15
CA ASN A 490 36.45 15.60 -6.17
C ASN A 490 36.11 14.12 -6.47
N GLY A 491 36.31 13.66 -7.69
CA GLY A 491 36.22 12.25 -8.06
C GLY A 491 37.57 11.53 -7.90
N GLY A 492 37.51 10.22 -7.66
CA GLY A 492 38.72 9.40 -7.61
C GLY A 492 39.31 9.21 -9.00
N THR A 493 38.77 8.28 -9.78
CA THR A 493 39.37 7.89 -11.08
C THR A 493 39.19 8.91 -12.19
N CYS A 494 37.96 9.39 -12.43
CA CYS A 494 37.70 10.44 -13.41
C CYS A 494 36.38 11.18 -13.14
N ALA A 495 36.22 12.34 -13.78
CA ALA A 495 34.96 13.05 -13.73
C ALA A 495 33.91 12.37 -14.63
N ILE A 496 34.22 12.17 -15.92
CA ILE A 496 33.35 11.48 -16.87
C ILE A 496 34.11 10.32 -17.51
N ARG A 497 33.49 9.12 -17.53
CA ARG A 497 33.98 7.95 -18.25
C ARG A 497 33.11 7.72 -19.48
N LEU A 498 33.75 7.59 -20.64
CA LEU A 498 33.13 7.31 -21.93
C LEU A 498 33.63 5.95 -22.43
N LEU A 499 32.73 4.97 -22.55
CA LEU A 499 33.02 3.66 -23.10
C LEU A 499 32.01 3.32 -24.19
N HIS A 500 32.43 3.29 -25.45
CA HIS A 500 31.50 3.10 -26.57
C HIS A 500 30.33 4.11 -26.54
N ALA A 501 30.64 5.39 -26.32
CA ALA A 501 29.67 6.40 -25.87
C ALA A 501 29.49 7.54 -26.86
N GLY A 502 28.26 8.07 -26.92
CA GLY A 502 27.89 9.25 -27.71
C GLY A 502 27.27 10.36 -26.87
N GLY A 503 26.62 11.30 -27.55
CA GLY A 503 25.88 12.39 -26.92
C GLY A 503 26.68 13.69 -26.80
N PHE A 504 26.38 14.51 -25.80
CA PHE A 504 26.93 15.87 -25.67
C PHE A 504 27.42 16.15 -24.26
N ILE A 505 28.58 16.79 -24.14
CA ILE A 505 29.08 17.37 -22.88
C ILE A 505 29.31 18.85 -23.13
N GLU A 506 28.52 19.71 -22.48
CA GLU A 506 28.50 21.14 -22.74
C GLU A 506 28.66 21.96 -21.45
N ASN A 507 29.60 22.90 -21.45
CA ASN A 507 29.76 23.92 -20.39
C ASN A 507 29.83 23.36 -18.95
N CYS A 508 30.39 22.15 -18.78
CA CYS A 508 30.59 21.54 -17.47
C CYS A 508 31.88 22.05 -16.80
N THR A 509 31.90 22.06 -15.47
CA THR A 509 33.07 22.42 -14.67
C THR A 509 33.66 21.17 -14.02
N PHE A 510 34.98 21.02 -14.10
CA PHE A 510 35.72 19.89 -13.58
C PHE A 510 36.76 20.35 -12.55
N THR A 511 36.78 19.77 -11.35
CA THR A 511 37.79 20.10 -10.33
C THR A 511 38.09 18.89 -9.44
N GLY A 512 39.37 18.63 -9.15
CA GLY A 512 39.76 17.64 -8.14
C GLY A 512 39.61 16.17 -8.57
N HIS A 513 39.81 15.87 -9.85
CA HIS A 513 39.81 14.49 -10.40
C HIS A 513 41.22 14.08 -10.85
N GLU A 514 41.54 12.78 -10.88
CA GLU A 514 42.76 12.30 -11.55
C GLU A 514 42.72 12.58 -13.06
N HIS A 515 41.56 12.37 -13.68
CA HIS A 515 41.28 12.70 -15.07
C HIS A 515 39.92 13.39 -15.21
N ASN A 516 39.82 14.45 -16.02
CA ASN A 516 38.53 15.08 -16.28
C ASN A 516 37.63 14.15 -17.11
N ILE A 517 38.10 13.71 -18.29
CA ILE A 517 37.38 12.79 -19.16
C ILE A 517 38.29 11.62 -19.52
N ALA A 518 37.80 10.40 -19.30
CA ALA A 518 38.47 9.16 -19.69
C ALA A 518 37.70 8.49 -20.84
N ILE A 519 38.36 8.25 -21.96
CA ILE A 519 37.75 7.71 -23.19
C ILE A 519 38.28 6.30 -23.45
N GLY A 520 37.37 5.36 -23.68
CA GLY A 520 37.65 3.98 -24.06
C GLY A 520 36.72 3.50 -25.18
N GLY A 521 37.25 2.73 -26.12
CA GLY A 521 36.47 2.26 -27.27
C GLY A 521 36.07 3.37 -28.24
N GLU A 522 35.08 3.08 -29.09
CA GLU A 522 34.59 3.99 -30.13
C GLU A 522 33.62 5.02 -29.54
N CYS A 523 34.01 6.30 -29.46
CA CYS A 523 33.16 7.35 -28.90
C CYS A 523 32.93 8.48 -29.92
N ASP A 524 31.67 8.90 -30.06
CA ASP A 524 31.21 10.00 -30.91
C ASP A 524 30.59 11.14 -30.10
N THR A 525 30.99 11.26 -28.82
CA THR A 525 30.53 12.32 -27.91
C THR A 525 31.08 13.70 -28.31
N ASP A 526 30.20 14.67 -28.49
CA ASP A 526 30.56 16.06 -28.75
C ASP A 526 30.86 16.80 -27.44
N ILE A 527 32.10 17.29 -27.29
CA ILE A 527 32.54 18.03 -26.11
C ILE A 527 32.67 19.51 -26.46
N ILE A 528 31.98 20.37 -25.72
CA ILE A 528 31.89 21.82 -25.91
C ILE A 528 32.22 22.53 -24.59
N GLY A 529 33.13 23.50 -24.64
CA GLY A 529 33.54 24.31 -23.49
C GLY A 529 35.02 24.17 -23.17
N GLN A 530 35.42 24.50 -21.94
CA GLN A 530 36.83 24.57 -21.54
C GLN A 530 37.59 23.26 -21.78
N GLU A 531 36.95 22.11 -21.57
CA GLU A 531 37.58 20.81 -21.76
C GLU A 531 37.78 20.45 -23.24
N ALA A 532 36.93 20.98 -24.13
CA ALA A 532 37.10 20.80 -25.57
C ALA A 532 38.40 21.47 -26.06
N ASP A 533 38.71 22.65 -25.52
CA ASP A 533 39.95 23.37 -25.84
C ASP A 533 41.18 22.64 -25.30
N ALA A 534 41.09 22.08 -24.08
CA ALA A 534 42.17 21.30 -23.47
C ALA A 534 42.45 19.99 -24.24
N LEU A 535 41.40 19.25 -24.62
CA LEU A 535 41.53 18.01 -25.41
C LEU A 535 42.06 18.29 -26.83
N ARG A 536 41.64 19.39 -27.46
CA ARG A 536 42.21 19.82 -28.76
C ARG A 536 43.70 20.12 -28.64
N GLN A 537 44.11 20.89 -27.63
CA GLN A 537 45.52 21.18 -27.39
C GLN A 537 46.33 19.90 -27.13
N TYR A 538 45.78 18.94 -26.39
CA TYR A 538 46.42 17.65 -26.15
C TYR A 538 46.54 16.83 -27.44
N ALA A 539 45.48 16.74 -28.26
CA ALA A 539 45.50 16.04 -29.54
C ALA A 539 46.50 16.67 -30.52
N GLU A 540 46.55 18.01 -30.59
CA GLU A 540 47.56 18.74 -31.36
C GLU A 540 48.97 18.39 -30.87
N ALA A 541 49.22 18.42 -29.55
CA ALA A 541 50.51 18.04 -28.99
C ALA A 541 50.90 16.58 -29.28
N LEU A 542 49.94 15.65 -29.22
CA LEU A 542 50.16 14.24 -29.54
C LEU A 542 50.54 14.07 -31.01
N SER A 543 49.81 14.72 -31.93
CA SER A 543 50.12 14.69 -33.37
C SER A 543 51.50 15.25 -33.69
N VAL A 544 51.92 16.33 -33.01
CA VAL A 544 53.27 16.89 -33.15
C VAL A 544 54.34 15.92 -32.64
N THR A 545 54.04 15.17 -31.59
CA THR A 545 54.94 14.16 -31.04
C THR A 545 55.08 12.96 -31.97
N GLU A 546 53.97 12.45 -32.51
CA GLU A 546 53.96 11.38 -33.51
C GLU A 546 54.68 11.78 -34.81
N GLU A 547 54.49 13.02 -35.29
CA GLU A 547 55.23 13.56 -36.42
C GLU A 547 56.74 13.64 -36.14
N MET A 548 57.12 14.03 -34.93
CA MET A 548 58.53 14.14 -34.54
C MET A 548 59.19 12.75 -34.42
N GLU A 549 58.50 11.76 -33.86
CA GLU A 549 58.96 10.37 -33.81
C GLU A 549 59.07 9.74 -35.22
N ALA A 550 58.12 10.03 -36.12
CA ALA A 550 58.17 9.59 -37.51
C ALA A 550 59.36 10.21 -38.27
N GLN A 551 59.68 11.49 -38.02
CA GLN A 551 60.85 12.16 -38.61
C GLN A 551 62.18 11.61 -38.08
N LEU A 552 62.26 11.31 -36.77
CA LEU A 552 63.42 10.64 -36.16
C LEU A 552 63.66 9.25 -36.77
N SER A 553 62.60 8.45 -36.91
CA SER A 553 62.65 7.14 -37.58
C SER A 553 63.14 7.22 -39.04
N GLN A 554 62.66 8.21 -39.82
CA GLN A 554 63.14 8.43 -41.18
C GLN A 554 64.61 8.86 -41.24
N ALA A 555 65.06 9.70 -40.30
CA ALA A 555 66.47 10.13 -40.22
C ALA A 555 67.41 8.97 -39.88
N GLU A 556 67.02 8.10 -38.94
CA GLU A 556 67.76 6.89 -38.58
C GLU A 556 67.83 5.90 -39.75
N MET A 557 66.72 5.69 -40.46
CA MET A 557 66.68 4.83 -41.65
C MET A 557 67.57 5.37 -42.78
N ARG A 558 67.61 6.70 -42.98
CA ARG A 558 68.49 7.34 -43.98
C ARG A 558 69.97 7.20 -43.63
N ALA A 559 70.33 7.34 -42.34
CA ALA A 559 71.69 7.12 -41.86
C ALA A 559 72.12 5.66 -42.03
N ALA A 560 71.21 4.70 -41.79
CA ALA A 560 71.48 3.28 -42.03
C ALA A 560 71.69 2.97 -43.53
N LEU A 561 70.92 3.61 -44.42
CA LEU A 561 71.07 3.45 -45.87
C LEU A 561 72.38 4.02 -46.40
N GLU A 562 72.79 5.21 -45.92
CA GLU A 562 74.10 5.80 -46.27
C GLU A 562 75.27 4.93 -45.77
N LYS A 563 75.13 4.32 -44.59
CA LYS A 563 76.12 3.38 -44.07
C LYS A 563 76.20 2.12 -44.93
N ALA A 564 75.06 1.55 -45.31
CA ALA A 564 74.99 0.38 -46.18
C ALA A 564 75.57 0.66 -47.58
N GLN A 565 75.33 1.85 -48.15
CA GLN A 565 75.97 2.28 -49.41
C GLN A 565 77.49 2.41 -49.28
N LYS A 566 77.99 3.03 -48.19
CA LYS A 566 79.43 3.13 -47.94
C LYS A 566 80.09 1.76 -47.75
N ASP A 567 79.40 0.82 -47.11
CA ASP A 567 79.90 -0.54 -46.92
C ASP A 567 79.90 -1.30 -48.26
N ALA A 568 78.88 -1.13 -49.11
CA ALA A 568 78.83 -1.71 -50.45
C ALA A 568 79.92 -1.15 -51.40
N GLU A 569 80.15 0.18 -51.42
CA GLU A 569 81.26 0.79 -52.18
C GLU A 569 82.63 0.29 -51.69
N ARG A 570 82.76 -0.01 -50.39
CA ARG A 570 83.97 -0.56 -49.81
C ARG A 570 84.18 -2.02 -50.21
N GLU A 571 83.12 -2.82 -50.26
CA GLU A 571 83.18 -4.19 -50.79
C GLU A 571 83.52 -4.21 -52.28
N GLU A 572 82.93 -3.33 -53.08
CA GLU A 572 83.21 -3.23 -54.52
C GLU A 572 84.68 -2.85 -54.79
N ARG A 573 85.23 -1.89 -54.04
CA ARG A 573 86.68 -1.59 -54.07
C ARG A 573 87.55 -2.75 -53.60
N THR A 574 87.06 -3.56 -52.66
CA THR A 574 87.80 -4.73 -52.17
C THR A 574 87.83 -5.83 -53.24
N VAL A 575 86.74 -6.02 -53.98
CA VAL A 575 86.68 -6.93 -55.14
C VAL A 575 87.59 -6.44 -56.27
N GLU A 576 87.62 -5.15 -56.56
CA GLU A 576 88.56 -4.55 -57.53
C GLU A 576 90.03 -4.76 -57.12
N ILE A 577 90.35 -4.57 -55.84
CA ILE A 577 91.71 -4.80 -55.31
C ILE A 577 92.07 -6.29 -55.34
N VAL A 578 91.14 -7.19 -55.01
CA VAL A 578 91.38 -8.65 -55.08
C VAL A 578 91.61 -9.08 -56.53
N GLY A 579 90.84 -8.58 -57.49
CA GLY A 579 91.06 -8.85 -58.92
C GLY A 579 92.42 -8.34 -59.42
N LEU A 580 92.84 -7.15 -58.98
CA LEU A 580 94.19 -6.61 -59.28
C LEU A 580 95.31 -7.45 -58.65
N VAL A 581 95.10 -8.00 -57.45
CA VAL A 581 96.05 -8.90 -56.78
C VAL A 581 96.14 -10.25 -57.51
N GLU A 582 95.02 -10.81 -57.97
CA GLU A 582 95.00 -12.05 -58.76
C GLU A 582 95.73 -11.90 -60.11
N GLU A 583 95.56 -10.77 -60.81
CA GLU A 583 96.33 -10.45 -62.03
C GLU A 583 97.84 -10.31 -61.75
N LEU A 584 98.21 -9.71 -60.61
CA LEU A 584 99.61 -9.59 -60.17
C LEU A 584 100.23 -10.95 -59.80
N GLU A 585 99.47 -11.84 -59.16
CA GLU A 585 99.91 -13.20 -58.83
C GLU A 585 100.09 -14.07 -60.09
N GLU A 586 99.29 -13.85 -61.13
CA GLU A 586 99.43 -14.53 -62.42
C GLU A 586 100.70 -14.07 -63.17
N GLN A 587 101.09 -12.80 -63.04
CA GLN A 587 102.33 -12.27 -63.61
C GLN A 587 103.61 -12.67 -62.84
N LEU A 588 103.51 -13.02 -61.56
CA LEU A 588 104.67 -13.30 -60.70
C LEU A 588 105.03 -14.79 -60.54
N GLY A 589 104.28 -15.71 -61.13
CA GLY A 589 104.64 -17.14 -61.15
C GLY A 589 104.48 -17.78 -59.76
N LYS A 590 103.30 -18.38 -59.58
CA LYS A 590 102.83 -19.08 -58.37
C LYS A 590 103.91 -19.92 -57.67
N LYS A 591 104.07 -19.67 -56.36
CA LYS A 591 104.74 -20.58 -55.42
C LYS A 591 103.81 -20.94 -54.29
#